data_AF-A0A672JCJ9-F1
#
_entry.id   AF-A0A672JCJ9-F1
#
_cell.length_a   1.000
_cell.length_b   1.000
_cell.length_c   1.000
_cell.angle_alpha   90.00
_cell.angle_beta   90.00
_cell.angle_gamma   90.00
#
_symmetry.space_group_name_H-M   'P 1'
#
loop_
_entity.id
_entity.type
_entity.pdbx_description
1 polymer ?
#
loop_
_entity_poly.entity_id
_entity_poly.type
_entity_poly.pdbx_seq_one_letter_code
_entity_poly.pdbx_strand_id
1 'polypeptide(L)'
;MQRHCQSYLSETLFPCLGKQEAMWELVTSECVYFLDQLMVLKEVFLATLSNLQLRNCLSDVDLWRLFANLNELCLVSFGFLNNLLRAIKEALDISEGGGPTLLELLSKAFQESICHSLQKYCLNYSTALQYLDTLKSREDFGFYVKWCERNEQCRRLQLRDLLVAPLQRLTRYPLLLRNIAKRCQLDEERGELQAVAEQVDTSICDLEGKVKWLDNYQKVKQLRDALVWLPVWERDKRAFVPENLKHLLKAVTLENLISHRSLLHEGKLVLTENTKLIDVYLFLFDEFLLITKIKRNKKVCHSSANLELDQLLKDGCVFTVLDQPVSLDRLQLRNIDQLNASTSGLPHSFIIMHQNRYQQCIGAFILQAASESSKRVWMSKIEGAVTTLLKLDSQQPRVKSSSLWLESSQI
;
A
#
# COMPACT_ATOMS: atom_id res chain seq x y z
N MET A 1 -35.64 17.54 5.22
CA MET A 1 -35.63 16.39 4.29
C MET A 1 -35.79 15.06 5.01
N GLN A 2 -34.90 14.65 5.92
CA GLN A 2 -34.96 13.33 6.59
C GLN A 2 -36.29 13.03 7.31
N ARG A 3 -36.83 13.99 8.10
CA ARG A 3 -38.15 13.85 8.75
C ARG A 3 -39.34 14.01 7.79
N HIS A 4 -39.15 14.73 6.68
CA HIS A 4 -40.21 14.97 5.70
C HIS A 4 -40.39 13.74 4.79
N CYS A 5 -39.32 13.00 4.51
CA CYS A 5 -39.40 11.69 3.85
C CYS A 5 -40.01 10.61 4.75
N GLN A 6 -39.75 10.66 6.06
CA GLN A 6 -40.28 9.68 7.02
C GLN A 6 -41.80 9.80 7.23
N SER A 7 -42.36 11.02 7.23
CA SER A 7 -43.81 11.20 7.45
C SER A 7 -44.66 10.95 6.20
N TYR A 8 -44.09 11.09 4.99
CA TYR A 8 -44.82 10.86 3.74
C TYR A 8 -45.07 9.38 3.42
N LEU A 9 -44.45 8.45 4.16
CA LEU A 9 -44.43 7.01 3.84
C LEU A 9 -45.13 6.12 4.89
N SER A 10 -45.57 6.65 6.03
CA SER A 10 -46.30 5.83 7.01
C SER A 10 -47.76 5.56 6.61
N GLU A 11 -48.32 6.27 5.62
CA GLU A 11 -49.76 6.22 5.31
C GLU A 11 -50.12 5.60 3.94
N THR A 12 -49.17 5.23 3.07
CA THR A 12 -49.51 4.73 1.72
C THR A 12 -48.66 3.54 1.25
N LEU A 13 -49.26 2.35 1.42
CA LEU A 13 -49.25 1.17 0.52
C LEU A 13 -47.96 0.33 0.31
N PHE A 14 -48.17 -0.99 0.11
CA PHE A 14 -47.52 -1.93 -0.84
C PHE A 14 -46.90 -3.25 -0.28
N PRO A 15 -46.95 -4.38 -1.03
CA PRO A 15 -46.86 -5.75 -0.52
C PRO A 15 -45.44 -6.38 -0.45
N CYS A 16 -44.37 -5.64 -0.72
CA CYS A 16 -42.99 -6.17 -0.76
C CYS A 16 -42.04 -5.41 0.19
N LEU A 17 -42.35 -5.38 1.50
CA LEU A 17 -41.63 -4.57 2.50
C LEU A 17 -40.10 -4.79 2.50
N GLY A 18 -39.63 -6.04 2.34
CA GLY A 18 -38.22 -6.38 2.52
C GLY A 18 -37.25 -5.68 1.55
N LYS A 19 -37.49 -5.74 0.24
CA LYS A 19 -36.59 -5.15 -0.79
C LYS A 19 -36.53 -3.63 -0.64
N GLN A 20 -37.68 -3.00 -0.41
CA GLN A 20 -37.79 -1.55 -0.26
C GLN A 20 -37.11 -1.05 1.02
N GLU A 21 -37.18 -1.80 2.13
CA GLU A 21 -36.42 -1.49 3.34
C GLU A 21 -34.90 -1.49 3.11
N ALA A 22 -34.37 -2.49 2.41
CA ALA A 22 -32.93 -2.57 2.12
C ALA A 22 -32.47 -1.46 1.17
N MET A 23 -33.31 -1.09 0.20
CA MET A 23 -33.06 0.07 -0.66
C MET A 23 -33.11 1.37 0.13
N TRP A 24 -34.06 1.50 1.06
CA TRP A 24 -34.12 2.66 1.94
C TRP A 24 -32.93 2.75 2.87
N GLU A 25 -32.43 1.62 3.37
CA GLU A 25 -31.17 1.57 4.13
C GLU A 25 -29.99 2.12 3.31
N LEU A 26 -29.88 1.74 2.03
CA LEU A 26 -28.84 2.28 1.14
C LEU A 26 -28.97 3.81 0.99
N VAL A 27 -30.16 4.32 0.68
CA VAL A 27 -30.40 5.76 0.46
C VAL A 27 -30.21 6.57 1.74
N THR A 28 -30.81 6.12 2.84
CA THR A 28 -30.72 6.83 4.13
C THR A 28 -29.28 6.85 4.64
N SER A 29 -28.55 5.74 4.51
CA SER A 29 -27.13 5.69 4.88
C SER A 29 -26.25 6.53 3.95
N GLU A 30 -26.58 6.65 2.65
CA GLU A 30 -25.89 7.55 1.72
C GLU A 30 -26.17 9.03 2.04
N CYS A 31 -27.41 9.38 2.40
CA CYS A 31 -27.76 10.70 2.88
C CYS A 31 -26.95 11.09 4.13
N VAL A 32 -26.85 10.19 5.10
CA VAL A 32 -26.07 10.43 6.33
C VAL A 32 -24.58 10.58 5.99
N TYR A 33 -24.04 9.70 5.15
CA TYR A 33 -22.65 9.82 4.68
C TYR A 33 -22.38 11.17 3.98
N PHE A 34 -23.24 11.56 3.05
CA PHE A 34 -23.07 12.81 2.31
C PHE A 34 -23.28 14.05 3.20
N LEU A 35 -24.43 14.16 3.89
CA LEU A 35 -24.80 15.36 4.63
C LEU A 35 -24.04 15.50 5.94
N ASP A 36 -23.90 14.42 6.69
CA ASP A 36 -23.41 14.46 8.06
C ASP A 36 -21.90 14.21 8.14
N GLN A 37 -21.28 13.68 7.08
CA GLN A 37 -19.84 13.39 7.05
C GLN A 37 -19.13 14.22 5.98
N LEU A 38 -19.44 14.03 4.70
CA LEU A 38 -18.72 14.73 3.62
C LEU A 38 -18.98 16.25 3.61
N MET A 39 -20.24 16.66 3.73
CA MET A 39 -20.59 18.09 3.73
C MET A 39 -20.12 18.80 4.99
N VAL A 40 -20.11 18.13 6.14
CA VAL A 40 -19.49 18.67 7.36
C VAL A 40 -17.98 18.86 7.15
N LEU A 41 -17.30 17.84 6.61
CA LEU A 41 -15.87 17.94 6.31
C LEU A 41 -15.56 19.07 5.32
N LYS A 42 -16.43 19.28 4.32
CA LYS A 42 -16.28 20.35 3.32
C LYS A 42 -16.60 21.73 3.87
N GLU A 43 -17.79 21.93 4.43
CA GLU A 43 -18.30 23.25 4.81
C GLU A 43 -17.75 23.72 6.16
N VAL A 44 -17.53 22.80 7.11
CA VAL A 44 -17.04 23.17 8.44
C VAL A 44 -15.52 23.20 8.49
N PHE A 45 -14.83 22.21 7.89
CA PHE A 45 -13.37 22.13 7.97
C PHE A 45 -12.69 22.79 6.77
N LEU A 46 -12.92 22.30 5.55
CA LEU A 46 -12.23 22.79 4.36
C LEU A 46 -12.53 24.28 4.07
N ALA A 47 -13.80 24.68 4.12
CA ALA A 47 -14.18 26.07 3.84
C ALA A 47 -13.68 27.02 4.94
N THR A 48 -13.75 26.64 6.22
CA THR A 48 -13.18 27.43 7.32
C THR A 48 -11.67 27.60 7.14
N LEU A 49 -10.94 26.52 6.82
CA LEU A 49 -9.50 26.60 6.61
C LEU A 49 -9.17 27.50 5.42
N SER A 50 -9.89 27.36 4.31
CA SER A 50 -9.73 28.23 3.14
C SER A 50 -9.95 29.71 3.48
N ASN A 51 -10.97 30.01 4.29
CA ASN A 51 -11.25 31.37 4.78
C ASN A 51 -10.15 31.91 5.70
N LEU A 52 -9.55 31.06 6.54
CA LEU A 52 -8.40 31.43 7.37
C LEU A 52 -7.17 31.73 6.51
N GLN A 53 -6.93 30.94 5.46
CA GLN A 53 -5.81 31.15 4.54
C GLN A 53 -5.92 32.48 3.79
N LEU A 54 -7.12 32.88 3.39
CA LEU A 54 -7.38 34.21 2.81
C LEU A 54 -7.06 35.36 3.77
N ARG A 55 -7.07 35.11 5.08
CA ARG A 55 -6.72 36.07 6.13
C ARG A 55 -5.26 35.94 6.59
N ASN A 56 -4.42 35.23 5.83
CA ASN A 56 -3.02 34.93 6.16
C ASN A 56 -2.81 34.10 7.44
N CYS A 57 -3.82 33.32 7.85
CA CYS A 57 -3.73 32.35 8.93
C CYS A 57 -3.65 30.92 8.37
N LEU A 58 -2.76 30.07 8.89
CA LEU A 58 -2.59 28.68 8.44
C LEU A 58 -2.32 28.53 6.92
N SER A 59 -1.72 29.55 6.30
CA SER A 59 -1.43 29.60 4.84
C SER A 59 -0.44 28.53 4.39
N ASP A 60 0.31 27.95 5.31
CA ASP A 60 1.27 26.87 5.07
C ASP A 60 0.63 25.48 5.10
N VAL A 61 -0.65 25.38 5.48
CA VAL A 61 -1.38 24.11 5.50
C VAL A 61 -1.83 23.72 4.09
N ASP A 62 -1.37 22.56 3.62
CA ASP A 62 -1.73 22.04 2.31
C ASP A 62 -3.11 21.37 2.37
N LEU A 63 -4.11 22.01 1.77
CA LEU A 63 -5.49 21.52 1.71
C LEU A 63 -5.60 20.17 1.01
N TRP A 64 -4.82 19.96 -0.06
CA TRP A 64 -4.85 18.72 -0.83
C TRP A 64 -4.27 17.56 -0.02
N ARG A 65 -3.20 17.79 0.74
CA ARG A 65 -2.64 16.76 1.63
C ARG A 65 -3.59 16.35 2.74
N LEU A 66 -4.42 17.27 3.25
CA LEU A 66 -5.32 16.98 4.36
C LEU A 66 -6.66 16.38 3.91
N PHE A 67 -7.26 16.89 2.83
CA PHE A 67 -8.61 16.51 2.39
C PHE A 67 -8.64 15.73 1.08
N ALA A 68 -7.50 15.53 0.41
CA ALA A 68 -7.40 14.81 -0.86
C ALA A 68 -8.46 15.30 -1.88
N ASN A 69 -9.13 14.37 -2.56
CA ASN A 69 -10.18 14.66 -3.54
C ASN A 69 -11.59 14.83 -2.94
N LEU A 70 -11.71 15.40 -1.73
CA LEU A 70 -13.01 15.59 -1.06
C LEU A 70 -14.08 16.25 -1.94
N ASN A 71 -13.73 17.28 -2.70
CA ASN A 71 -14.69 17.95 -3.59
C ASN A 71 -15.27 17.01 -4.65
N GLU A 72 -14.44 16.12 -5.21
CA GLU A 72 -14.86 15.09 -6.17
C GLU A 72 -15.80 14.09 -5.48
N LEU A 73 -15.48 13.65 -4.27
CA LEU A 73 -16.35 12.74 -3.49
C LEU A 73 -17.72 13.35 -3.22
N CYS A 74 -17.79 14.63 -2.84
CA CYS A 74 -19.06 15.32 -2.62
C CYS A 74 -19.91 15.33 -3.91
N LEU A 75 -19.28 15.61 -5.06
CA LEU A 75 -19.99 15.65 -6.35
C LEU A 75 -20.50 14.26 -6.76
N VAL A 76 -19.67 13.22 -6.63
CA VAL A 76 -20.05 11.85 -6.96
C VAL A 76 -21.16 11.35 -6.04
N SER A 77 -21.04 11.57 -4.72
CA SER A 77 -22.04 11.12 -3.73
C SER A 77 -23.38 11.85 -3.92
N PHE A 78 -23.35 13.15 -4.21
CA PHE A 78 -24.55 13.93 -4.53
C PHE A 78 -25.22 13.47 -5.83
N GLY A 79 -24.43 13.23 -6.88
CA GLY A 79 -24.92 12.71 -8.15
C GLY A 79 -25.55 11.32 -7.98
N PHE A 80 -24.91 10.45 -7.21
CA PHE A 80 -25.42 9.13 -6.88
C PHE A 80 -26.74 9.21 -6.11
N LEU A 81 -26.81 10.04 -5.07
CA LEU A 81 -28.03 10.22 -4.28
C LEU A 81 -29.19 10.75 -5.12
N ASN A 82 -28.96 11.74 -5.99
CA ASN A 82 -30.00 12.27 -6.88
C ASN A 82 -30.49 11.21 -7.87
N ASN A 83 -29.58 10.40 -8.42
CA ASN A 83 -29.94 9.31 -9.32
C ASN A 83 -30.78 8.24 -8.60
N LEU A 84 -30.41 7.87 -7.37
CA LEU A 84 -31.19 6.95 -6.54
C LEU A 84 -32.57 7.49 -6.21
N LEU A 85 -32.67 8.75 -5.78
CA LEU A 85 -33.95 9.37 -5.44
C LEU A 85 -34.87 9.50 -6.67
N ARG A 86 -34.30 9.84 -7.84
CA ARG A 86 -35.03 9.87 -9.10
C ARG A 86 -35.56 8.49 -9.47
N ALA A 87 -34.73 7.46 -9.41
CA ALA A 87 -35.12 6.08 -9.70
C ALA A 87 -36.22 5.57 -8.76
N ILE A 88 -36.15 5.91 -7.47
CA ILE A 88 -37.20 5.56 -6.50
C ILE A 88 -38.51 6.29 -6.82
N LYS A 89 -38.43 7.58 -7.20
CA LYS A 89 -39.62 8.36 -7.59
C LYS A 89 -40.28 7.79 -8.84
N GLU A 90 -39.50 7.46 -9.86
CA GLU A 90 -39.97 6.84 -11.10
C GLU A 90 -40.54 5.43 -10.87
N ALA A 91 -40.05 4.70 -9.86
CA ALA A 91 -40.64 3.41 -9.47
C ALA A 91 -41.95 3.54 -8.66
N LEU A 92 -42.20 4.71 -8.05
CA LEU A 92 -43.42 5.03 -7.29
C LEU A 92 -44.53 5.59 -8.19
N ASP A 93 -44.16 6.43 -9.15
CA ASP A 93 -45.06 6.91 -10.19
C ASP A 93 -45.25 5.78 -11.21
N ILE A 94 -46.38 5.06 -11.17
CA ILE A 94 -46.73 3.94 -12.06
C ILE A 94 -46.85 4.43 -13.52
N SER A 95 -45.72 4.75 -14.14
CA SER A 95 -45.61 5.13 -15.56
C SER A 95 -44.90 4.00 -16.29
N GLU A 96 -45.49 3.60 -17.42
CA GLU A 96 -44.98 2.57 -18.30
C GLU A 96 -43.53 2.83 -18.71
N GLY A 97 -42.78 1.74 -18.81
CA GLY A 97 -41.32 1.69 -18.81
C GLY A 97 -40.64 2.49 -19.92
N GLY A 98 -39.53 3.13 -19.54
CA GLY A 98 -38.65 3.85 -20.45
C GLY A 98 -37.40 4.43 -19.78
N GLY A 99 -37.37 4.53 -18.45
CA GLY A 99 -36.18 4.94 -17.69
C GLY A 99 -35.23 3.78 -17.40
N PRO A 100 -33.91 4.04 -17.22
CA PRO A 100 -32.95 3.02 -16.83
C PRO A 100 -33.35 2.40 -15.49
N THR A 101 -33.26 1.08 -15.39
CA THR A 101 -33.61 0.39 -14.14
C THR A 101 -32.69 0.84 -13.01
N LEU A 102 -33.18 0.80 -11.77
CA LEU A 102 -32.35 1.12 -10.58
C LEU A 102 -31.06 0.27 -10.53
N LEU A 103 -31.12 -0.93 -11.09
CA LEU A 103 -30.02 -1.86 -11.25
C LEU A 103 -28.95 -1.34 -12.21
N GLU A 104 -29.34 -0.87 -13.40
CA GLU A 104 -28.43 -0.22 -14.36
C GLU A 104 -27.76 1.02 -13.75
N LEU A 105 -28.51 1.81 -12.98
CA LEU A 105 -27.98 2.99 -12.30
C LEU A 105 -26.95 2.62 -11.23
N LEU A 106 -27.22 1.59 -10.42
CA LEU A 106 -26.25 1.07 -9.45
C LEU A 106 -25.00 0.55 -10.15
N SER A 107 -25.16 -0.33 -11.13
CA SER A 107 -24.04 -0.92 -11.88
C SER A 107 -23.15 0.16 -12.49
N LYS A 108 -23.76 1.12 -13.21
CA LYS A 108 -23.03 2.24 -13.82
C LYS A 108 -22.35 3.14 -12.77
N ALA A 109 -23.04 3.47 -11.69
CA ALA A 109 -22.48 4.36 -10.65
C ALA A 109 -21.25 3.74 -9.97
N PHE A 110 -21.31 2.45 -9.63
CA PHE A 110 -20.19 1.73 -9.03
C PHE A 110 -19.06 1.47 -10.02
N GLN A 111 -19.37 1.17 -11.29
CA GLN A 111 -18.37 0.99 -12.36
C GLN A 111 -17.59 2.26 -12.68
N GLU A 112 -18.28 3.38 -12.88
CA GLU A 112 -17.66 4.54 -13.51
C GLU A 112 -17.15 5.58 -12.50
N SER A 113 -17.79 5.72 -11.34
CA SER A 113 -17.63 6.93 -10.51
C SER A 113 -17.31 6.67 -9.04
N ILE A 114 -18.11 5.85 -8.35
CA ILE A 114 -18.03 5.69 -6.89
C ILE A 114 -16.73 4.98 -6.49
N CYS A 115 -16.45 3.81 -7.07
CA CYS A 115 -15.25 3.04 -6.73
C CYS A 115 -13.97 3.82 -7.05
N HIS A 116 -13.87 4.44 -8.22
CA HIS A 116 -12.68 5.19 -8.62
C HIS A 116 -12.41 6.41 -7.71
N SER A 117 -13.44 7.21 -7.43
CA SER A 117 -13.30 8.41 -6.58
C SER A 117 -12.96 8.06 -5.13
N LEU A 118 -13.56 7.00 -4.57
CA LEU A 118 -13.25 6.49 -3.23
C LEU A 118 -11.86 5.87 -3.15
N GLN A 119 -11.45 5.08 -4.15
CA GLN A 119 -10.08 4.53 -4.20
C GLN A 119 -9.05 5.66 -4.18
N LYS A 120 -9.23 6.68 -5.00
CA LYS A 120 -8.34 7.85 -5.06
C LYS A 120 -8.23 8.56 -3.70
N TYR A 121 -9.32 8.69 -2.96
CA TYR A 121 -9.30 9.23 -1.60
C TYR A 121 -8.53 8.32 -0.65
N CYS A 122 -8.86 7.02 -0.65
CA CYS A 122 -8.28 6.05 0.28
C CYS A 122 -6.78 5.85 0.08
N LEU A 123 -6.26 5.98 -1.15
CA LEU A 123 -4.82 5.94 -1.44
C LEU A 123 -4.06 7.09 -0.76
N ASN A 124 -4.71 8.24 -0.55
CA ASN A 124 -4.11 9.40 0.10
C ASN A 124 -4.41 9.45 1.61
N TYR A 125 -5.33 8.63 2.12
CA TYR A 125 -5.80 8.67 3.51
C TYR A 125 -4.68 8.48 4.54
N SER A 126 -3.76 7.53 4.31
CA SER A 126 -2.63 7.28 5.21
C SER A 126 -1.70 8.50 5.31
N THR A 127 -1.42 9.13 4.17
CA THR A 127 -0.59 10.35 4.09
C THR A 127 -1.30 11.53 4.75
N ALA A 128 -2.62 11.67 4.55
CA ALA A 128 -3.43 12.70 5.18
C ALA A 128 -3.46 12.58 6.70
N LEU A 129 -3.57 11.36 7.25
CA LEU A 129 -3.49 11.13 8.69
C LEU A 129 -2.13 11.47 9.28
N GLN A 130 -1.05 11.05 8.62
CA GLN A 130 0.30 11.39 9.06
C GLN A 130 0.49 12.91 9.07
N TYR A 131 0.02 13.61 8.02
CA TYR A 131 0.05 15.06 7.96
C TYR A 131 -0.78 15.71 9.07
N LEU A 132 -2.00 15.22 9.31
CA LEU A 132 -2.84 15.67 10.41
C LEU A 132 -2.13 15.54 11.76
N ASP A 133 -1.47 14.41 12.02
CA ASP A 133 -0.77 14.19 13.29
C ASP A 133 0.46 15.09 13.44
N THR A 134 1.15 15.44 12.35
CA THR A 134 2.21 16.48 12.38
C THR A 134 1.66 17.89 12.64
N LEU A 135 0.45 18.19 12.19
CA LEU A 135 -0.18 19.50 12.41
C LEU A 135 -0.77 19.63 13.81
N LYS A 136 -1.26 18.53 14.41
CA LYS A 136 -1.83 18.52 15.77
C LYS A 136 -0.84 18.92 16.85
N SER A 137 0.47 18.77 16.63
CA SER A 137 1.48 19.26 17.58
C SER A 137 1.56 20.79 17.63
N ARG A 138 0.95 21.49 16.66
CA ARG A 138 0.92 22.96 16.63
C ARG A 138 -0.33 23.48 17.34
N GLU A 139 -0.14 24.51 18.16
CA GLU A 139 -1.24 25.10 18.93
C GLU A 139 -2.26 25.81 18.03
N ASP A 140 -1.81 26.55 17.02
CA ASP A 140 -2.65 27.29 16.07
C ASP A 140 -3.64 26.38 15.32
N PHE A 141 -3.14 25.27 14.77
CA PHE A 141 -3.94 24.26 14.11
C PHE A 141 -4.85 23.53 15.11
N GLY A 142 -4.36 23.23 16.32
CA GLY A 142 -5.17 22.65 17.38
C GLY A 142 -6.37 23.52 17.78
N PHE A 143 -6.23 24.84 17.81
CA PHE A 143 -7.34 25.77 18.04
C PHE A 143 -8.36 25.75 16.89
N TYR A 144 -7.89 25.76 15.64
CA TYR A 144 -8.75 25.63 14.46
C TYR A 144 -9.59 24.35 14.51
N VAL A 145 -8.96 23.19 14.75
CA VAL A 145 -9.67 21.90 14.82
C VAL A 145 -10.71 21.92 15.95
N LYS A 146 -10.33 22.35 17.15
CA LYS A 146 -11.27 22.46 18.28
C LYS A 146 -12.43 23.41 18.02
N TRP A 147 -12.19 24.50 17.28
CA TRP A 147 -13.23 25.44 16.89
C TRP A 147 -14.23 24.79 15.92
N CYS A 148 -13.73 24.10 14.89
CA CYS A 148 -14.56 23.35 13.96
C CYS A 148 -15.36 22.23 14.65
N GLU A 149 -14.73 21.46 15.55
CA GLU A 149 -15.37 20.35 16.27
C GLU A 149 -16.50 20.78 17.22
N ARG A 150 -16.53 22.06 17.63
CA ARG A 150 -17.63 22.64 18.42
C ARG A 150 -18.88 22.96 17.60
N ASN A 151 -18.77 22.99 16.27
CA ASN A 151 -19.92 23.24 15.42
C ASN A 151 -20.96 22.12 15.59
N GLU A 152 -22.23 22.48 15.79
CA GLU A 152 -23.34 21.53 15.98
C GLU A 152 -23.46 20.54 14.80
N GLN A 153 -23.08 20.98 13.60
CA GLN A 153 -23.08 20.14 12.40
C GLN A 153 -22.12 18.95 12.50
N CYS A 154 -21.06 19.03 13.32
CA CYS A 154 -20.12 17.93 13.54
C CYS A 154 -20.74 16.78 14.33
N ARG A 155 -21.86 16.98 15.04
CA ARG A 155 -22.54 15.94 15.85
C ARG A 155 -21.60 15.16 16.78
N ARG A 156 -20.61 15.86 17.37
CA ARG A 156 -19.54 15.31 18.23
C ARG A 156 -18.53 14.39 17.53
N LEU A 157 -18.54 14.31 16.20
CA LEU A 157 -17.49 13.65 15.42
C LEU A 157 -16.24 14.53 15.39
N GLN A 158 -15.07 13.90 15.57
CA GLN A 158 -13.80 14.58 15.43
C GLN A 158 -13.37 14.62 13.97
N LEU A 159 -12.42 15.51 13.63
CA LEU A 159 -11.88 15.57 12.26
C LEU A 159 -11.37 14.20 11.79
N ARG A 160 -10.72 13.44 12.67
CA ARG A 160 -10.21 12.10 12.37
C ARG A 160 -11.31 11.11 12.00
N ASP A 161 -12.47 11.20 12.66
CA ASP A 161 -13.63 10.33 12.41
C ASP A 161 -14.27 10.64 11.06
N LEU A 162 -14.29 11.91 10.67
CA LEU A 162 -14.79 12.35 9.38
C LEU A 162 -13.86 11.94 8.24
N LEU A 163 -12.54 11.98 8.44
CA LEU A 163 -11.56 11.57 7.43
C LEU A 163 -11.59 10.06 7.14
N VAL A 164 -11.98 9.22 8.10
CA VAL A 164 -12.08 7.76 7.88
C VAL A 164 -13.39 7.34 7.21
N ALA A 165 -14.40 8.22 7.20
CA ALA A 165 -15.73 7.92 6.70
C ALA A 165 -15.76 7.37 5.25
N PRO A 166 -15.00 7.92 4.27
CA PRO A 166 -15.01 7.37 2.91
C PRO A 166 -14.50 5.93 2.81
N LEU A 167 -13.47 5.58 3.60
CA LEU A 167 -12.96 4.21 3.67
C LEU A 167 -14.01 3.26 4.28
N GLN A 168 -14.65 3.68 5.37
CA GLN A 168 -15.74 2.91 5.99
C GLN A 168 -16.91 2.75 5.01
N ARG A 169 -17.26 3.80 4.27
CA ARG A 169 -18.36 3.75 3.29
C ARG A 169 -18.07 2.76 2.17
N LEU A 170 -16.86 2.77 1.62
CA LEU A 170 -16.44 1.82 0.58
C LEU A 170 -16.66 0.36 1.02
N THR A 171 -16.25 0.00 2.24
CA THR A 171 -16.42 -1.36 2.79
C THR A 171 -17.87 -1.75 3.10
N ARG A 172 -18.77 -0.77 3.24
CA ARG A 172 -20.19 -1.02 3.52
C ARG A 172 -21.01 -1.30 2.26
N TYR A 173 -20.61 -0.78 1.09
CA TYR A 173 -21.38 -0.96 -0.15
C TYR A 173 -21.62 -2.43 -0.54
N PRO A 174 -20.63 -3.34 -0.49
CA PRO A 174 -20.88 -4.76 -0.80
C PRO A 174 -21.93 -5.38 0.12
N LEU A 175 -21.96 -4.98 1.40
CA LEU A 175 -22.93 -5.48 2.38
C LEU A 175 -24.35 -4.99 2.07
N LEU A 176 -24.49 -3.72 1.74
CA LEU A 176 -25.77 -3.10 1.37
C LEU A 176 -26.32 -3.70 0.07
N LEU A 177 -25.47 -3.84 -0.95
CA LEU A 177 -25.84 -4.44 -2.24
C LEU A 177 -26.29 -5.91 -2.08
N ARG A 178 -25.57 -6.70 -1.28
CA ARG A 178 -25.96 -8.08 -0.95
C ARG A 178 -27.25 -8.17 -0.15
N ASN A 179 -27.51 -7.22 0.76
CA ASN A 179 -28.77 -7.17 1.49
C ASN A 179 -29.94 -6.91 0.53
N ILE A 180 -29.77 -6.02 -0.45
CA ILE A 180 -30.78 -5.80 -1.51
C ILE A 180 -30.95 -7.07 -2.35
N ALA A 181 -29.85 -7.69 -2.80
CA ALA A 181 -29.87 -8.91 -3.63
C ALA A 181 -30.62 -10.07 -2.95
N LYS A 182 -30.39 -10.26 -1.64
CA LYS A 182 -31.07 -11.30 -0.84
C LYS A 182 -32.59 -11.13 -0.78
N ARG A 183 -33.08 -9.90 -0.95
CA ARG A 183 -34.49 -9.55 -0.86
C ARG A 183 -35.15 -9.38 -2.23
N CYS A 184 -34.41 -9.59 -3.32
CA CYS A 184 -34.94 -9.64 -4.68
C CYS A 184 -35.61 -11.00 -4.96
N GLN A 185 -36.75 -10.97 -5.65
CA GLN A 185 -37.49 -12.18 -6.06
C GLN A 185 -37.08 -12.70 -7.44
N LEU A 186 -36.53 -11.82 -8.29
CA LEU A 186 -36.07 -12.16 -9.65
C LEU A 186 -34.61 -12.61 -9.62
N ASP A 187 -34.35 -13.79 -10.17
CA ASP A 187 -33.02 -14.40 -10.21
C ASP A 187 -32.02 -13.60 -11.06
N GLU A 188 -32.48 -12.97 -12.14
CA GLU A 188 -31.67 -12.08 -13.00
C GLU A 188 -31.21 -10.83 -12.22
N GLU A 189 -32.14 -10.12 -11.57
CA GLU A 189 -31.81 -8.94 -10.74
C GLU A 189 -30.85 -9.30 -9.58
N ARG A 190 -31.04 -10.48 -8.99
CA ARG A 190 -30.17 -10.98 -7.93
C ARG A 190 -28.75 -11.22 -8.45
N GLY A 191 -28.62 -11.82 -9.64
CA GLY A 191 -27.34 -12.09 -10.29
C GLY A 191 -26.57 -10.81 -10.58
N GLU A 192 -27.24 -9.79 -11.13
CA GLU A 192 -26.62 -8.50 -11.42
C GLU A 192 -26.20 -7.74 -10.17
N LEU A 193 -27.05 -7.67 -9.13
CA LEU A 193 -26.65 -7.02 -7.86
C LEU A 193 -25.47 -7.72 -7.19
N GLN A 194 -25.41 -9.05 -7.29
CA GLN A 194 -24.28 -9.83 -6.79
C GLN A 194 -23.01 -9.51 -7.59
N ALA A 195 -23.10 -9.38 -8.92
CA ALA A 195 -21.97 -8.99 -9.76
C ALA A 195 -21.46 -7.57 -9.40
N VAL A 196 -22.36 -6.61 -9.15
CA VAL A 196 -21.96 -5.27 -8.68
C VAL A 196 -21.29 -5.35 -7.30
N ALA A 197 -21.79 -6.16 -6.37
CA ALA A 197 -21.17 -6.35 -5.06
C ALA A 197 -19.76 -6.96 -5.16
N GLU A 198 -19.58 -7.97 -6.01
CA GLU A 198 -18.27 -8.60 -6.29
C GLU A 198 -17.30 -7.63 -6.96
N GLN A 199 -17.79 -6.75 -7.81
CA GLN A 199 -16.98 -5.69 -8.40
C GLN A 199 -16.47 -4.69 -7.34
N VAL A 200 -17.32 -4.29 -6.39
CA VAL A 200 -16.90 -3.41 -5.30
C VAL A 200 -15.88 -4.12 -4.40
N ASP A 201 -16.05 -5.42 -4.12
CA ASP A 201 -15.04 -6.20 -3.39
C ASP A 201 -13.71 -6.29 -4.15
N THR A 202 -13.75 -6.53 -5.47
CA THR A 202 -12.56 -6.51 -6.32
C THR A 202 -11.86 -5.15 -6.24
N SER A 203 -12.64 -4.06 -6.27
CA SER A 203 -12.13 -2.70 -6.11
C SER A 203 -11.49 -2.47 -4.73
N ILE A 204 -11.98 -3.10 -3.66
CA ILE A 204 -11.37 -3.06 -2.32
C ILE A 204 -10.05 -3.84 -2.32
N CYS A 205 -10.03 -5.06 -2.88
CA CYS A 205 -8.82 -5.85 -3.00
C CYS A 205 -7.73 -5.14 -3.83
N ASP A 206 -8.11 -4.52 -4.94
CA ASP A 206 -7.21 -3.71 -5.77
C ASP A 206 -6.65 -2.52 -4.99
N LEU A 207 -7.47 -1.85 -4.17
CA LEU A 207 -7.04 -0.76 -3.31
C LEU A 207 -6.03 -1.25 -2.27
N GLU A 208 -6.30 -2.38 -1.59
CA GLU A 208 -5.36 -2.98 -0.65
C GLU A 208 -4.03 -3.33 -1.33
N GLY A 209 -4.08 -3.87 -2.54
CA GLY A 209 -2.91 -4.14 -3.37
C GLY A 209 -2.12 -2.87 -3.69
N LYS A 210 -2.80 -1.80 -4.11
CA LYS A 210 -2.19 -0.49 -4.39
C LYS A 210 -1.56 0.14 -3.14
N VAL A 211 -2.21 0.04 -1.97
CA VAL A 211 -1.66 0.54 -0.69
C VAL A 211 -0.39 -0.23 -0.32
N LYS A 212 -0.43 -1.57 -0.36
CA LYS A 212 0.76 -2.40 -0.13
C LYS A 212 1.89 -2.07 -1.10
N TRP A 213 1.56 -1.83 -2.37
CA TRP A 213 2.53 -1.43 -3.39
C TRP A 213 3.14 -0.05 -3.09
N LEU A 214 2.33 0.94 -2.70
CA LEU A 214 2.81 2.27 -2.32
C LEU A 214 3.75 2.21 -1.11
N ASP A 215 3.38 1.46 -0.08
CA ASP A 215 4.23 1.27 1.10
C ASP A 215 5.56 0.61 0.71
N ASN A 216 5.52 -0.44 -0.12
CA ASN A 216 6.71 -1.10 -0.63
C ASN A 216 7.58 -0.13 -1.45
N TYR A 217 6.98 0.62 -2.37
CA TYR A 217 7.67 1.60 -3.20
C TYR A 217 8.36 2.69 -2.35
N GLN A 218 7.68 3.23 -1.34
CA GLN A 218 8.26 4.21 -0.42
C GLN A 218 9.43 3.61 0.38
N LYS A 219 9.28 2.39 0.89
CA LYS A 219 10.36 1.67 1.61
C LYS A 219 11.56 1.43 0.71
N VAL A 220 11.34 0.92 -0.51
CA VAL A 220 12.39 0.66 -1.50
C VAL A 220 13.09 1.95 -1.91
N LYS A 221 12.37 3.06 -2.04
CA LYS A 221 12.95 4.38 -2.31
C LYS A 221 13.86 4.86 -1.17
N GLN A 222 13.40 4.76 0.08
CA GLN A 222 14.22 5.12 1.25
C GLN A 222 15.44 4.21 1.39
N LEU A 223 15.26 2.91 1.17
CA LEU A 223 16.34 1.93 1.19
C LEU A 223 17.39 2.23 0.12
N ARG A 224 16.97 2.59 -1.10
CA ARG A 224 17.88 3.00 -2.18
C ARG A 224 18.77 4.16 -1.73
N ASP A 225 18.21 5.17 -1.07
CA ASP A 225 18.95 6.34 -0.61
C ASP A 225 19.94 5.98 0.54
N ALA A 226 19.65 4.92 1.29
CA ALA A 226 20.50 4.40 2.37
C ALA A 226 21.50 3.30 1.93
N LEU A 227 21.36 2.75 0.73
CA LEU A 227 22.21 1.66 0.21
C LEU A 227 23.51 2.21 -0.38
N VAL A 228 24.62 1.63 0.06
CA VAL A 228 25.96 1.96 -0.43
C VAL A 228 26.59 0.74 -1.08
N TRP A 229 26.96 0.89 -2.34
CA TRP A 229 27.71 -0.11 -3.09
C TRP A 229 29.19 0.23 -3.07
N LEU A 230 29.99 -0.72 -2.59
CA LEU A 230 31.43 -0.59 -2.70
C LEU A 230 31.87 -0.83 -4.15
N PRO A 231 32.79 -0.02 -4.69
CA PRO A 231 33.39 -0.29 -5.98
C PRO A 231 34.06 -1.67 -6.04
N VAL A 232 34.12 -2.26 -7.24
CA VAL A 232 34.63 -3.63 -7.45
C VAL A 232 36.04 -3.83 -6.87
N TRP A 233 36.91 -2.82 -6.99
CA TRP A 233 38.29 -2.84 -6.49
C TRP A 233 38.41 -2.70 -4.96
N GLU A 234 37.38 -2.21 -4.27
CA GLU A 234 37.36 -2.18 -2.80
C GLU A 234 36.86 -3.50 -2.21
N ARG A 235 36.14 -4.29 -3.02
CA ARG A 235 35.54 -5.56 -2.61
C ARG A 235 36.54 -6.71 -2.73
N ASP A 236 37.21 -6.82 -3.87
CA ASP A 236 38.23 -7.84 -4.06
C ASP A 236 39.62 -7.26 -3.71
N LYS A 237 40.12 -7.61 -2.52
CA LYS A 237 41.47 -7.22 -2.07
C LYS A 237 42.59 -7.78 -2.97
N ARG A 238 42.28 -8.70 -3.89
CA ARG A 238 43.22 -9.27 -4.86
C ARG A 238 43.22 -8.53 -6.20
N ALA A 239 42.21 -7.69 -6.46
CA ALA A 239 42.11 -6.92 -7.69
C ALA A 239 42.83 -5.58 -7.54
N PHE A 240 44.04 -5.47 -8.10
CA PHE A 240 44.74 -4.19 -8.20
C PHE A 240 44.20 -3.40 -9.40
N VAL A 241 43.59 -2.26 -9.14
CA VAL A 241 43.20 -1.29 -10.17
C VAL A 241 44.03 -0.02 -9.98
N PRO A 242 44.87 0.35 -10.97
CA PRO A 242 45.60 1.62 -10.95
C PRO A 242 44.69 2.83 -10.74
N GLU A 243 45.08 3.78 -9.88
CA GLU A 243 44.28 4.98 -9.54
C GLU A 243 43.88 5.79 -10.78
N ASN A 244 44.76 5.89 -11.76
CA ASN A 244 44.53 6.59 -13.02
C ASN A 244 43.50 5.90 -13.93
N LEU A 245 43.08 4.66 -13.67
CA LEU A 245 42.06 3.95 -14.45
C LEU A 245 40.71 3.88 -13.73
N LYS A 246 40.65 4.24 -12.44
CA LYS A 246 39.41 4.17 -11.65
C LYS A 246 38.30 5.07 -12.19
N HIS A 247 38.65 6.20 -12.80
CA HIS A 247 37.67 7.12 -13.39
C HIS A 247 36.93 6.53 -14.61
N LEU A 248 37.52 5.53 -15.28
CA LEU A 248 36.90 4.82 -16.41
C LEU A 248 35.90 3.74 -15.94
N LEU A 249 36.06 3.26 -14.70
CA LEU A 249 35.17 2.29 -14.11
C LEU A 249 33.96 3.01 -13.51
N LYS A 250 32.96 3.26 -14.35
CA LYS A 250 31.69 3.87 -13.96
C LYS A 250 31.14 3.14 -12.73
N ALA A 251 30.84 3.87 -11.66
CA ALA A 251 30.15 3.32 -10.50
C ALA A 251 28.83 2.69 -10.99
N VAL A 252 28.60 1.41 -10.67
CA VAL A 252 27.36 0.71 -11.01
C VAL A 252 26.20 1.53 -10.42
N THR A 253 25.38 2.12 -11.29
CA THR A 253 24.32 3.03 -10.87
C THR A 253 23.19 2.23 -10.21
N LEU A 254 22.90 2.59 -8.95
CA LEU A 254 21.78 2.10 -8.14
C LEU A 254 20.42 2.14 -8.87
N GLU A 255 20.30 3.02 -9.86
CA GLU A 255 19.07 3.32 -10.60
C GLU A 255 18.46 2.11 -11.33
N ASN A 256 19.26 1.16 -11.79
CA ASN A 256 18.75 0.04 -12.61
C ASN A 256 18.34 -1.20 -11.80
N LEU A 257 18.90 -1.38 -10.60
CA LEU A 257 18.74 -2.62 -9.83
C LEU A 257 17.48 -2.62 -8.95
N ILE A 258 17.10 -1.46 -8.41
CA ILE A 258 16.10 -1.34 -7.35
C ILE A 258 14.83 -0.62 -7.83
N SER A 259 14.91 0.16 -8.90
CA SER A 259 13.75 0.85 -9.46
C SER A 259 12.74 -0.17 -9.99
N HIS A 260 11.48 -0.05 -9.55
CA HIS A 260 10.36 -0.93 -9.91
C HIS A 260 10.43 -2.37 -9.37
N ARG A 261 11.20 -2.62 -8.30
CA ARG A 261 11.26 -3.93 -7.63
C ARG A 261 10.43 -3.96 -6.36
N SER A 262 9.88 -5.14 -6.05
CA SER A 262 9.14 -5.36 -4.81
C SER A 262 10.04 -6.02 -3.76
N LEU A 263 10.12 -5.41 -2.58
CA LEU A 263 10.76 -6.02 -1.41
C LEU A 263 9.79 -7.06 -0.82
N LEU A 264 10.17 -8.33 -0.82
CA LEU A 264 9.33 -9.44 -0.36
C LEU A 264 9.55 -9.78 1.12
N HIS A 265 10.80 -9.69 1.57
CA HIS A 265 11.17 -9.95 2.95
C HIS A 265 12.49 -9.29 3.33
N GLU A 266 12.63 -8.93 4.59
CA GLU A 266 13.82 -8.30 5.12
C GLU A 266 14.08 -8.71 6.57
N GLY A 267 15.33 -8.59 7.03
CA GLY A 267 15.65 -8.88 8.42
C GLY A 267 17.13 -9.04 8.72
N LYS A 268 17.45 -9.01 10.02
CA LYS A 268 18.80 -9.16 10.53
C LYS A 268 19.18 -10.63 10.66
N LEU A 269 20.36 -11.00 10.16
CA LEU A 269 20.97 -12.32 10.29
C LEU A 269 22.45 -12.16 10.64
N VAL A 270 23.10 -13.26 10.99
CA VAL A 270 24.55 -13.29 11.23
C VAL A 270 25.21 -14.12 10.12
N LEU A 271 26.11 -13.51 9.36
CA LEU A 271 26.91 -14.17 8.33
C LEU A 271 28.21 -14.70 8.95
N THR A 272 28.54 -15.96 8.67
CA THR A 272 29.84 -16.54 9.07
C THR A 272 30.82 -16.45 7.90
N GLU A 273 31.87 -15.64 8.05
CA GLU A 273 32.91 -15.44 7.03
C GLU A 273 34.30 -15.56 7.68
N ASN A 274 35.17 -16.44 7.16
CA ASN A 274 36.55 -16.64 7.66
C ASN A 274 36.62 -16.73 9.20
N THR A 275 35.78 -17.59 9.78
CA THR A 275 35.60 -17.81 11.24
C THR A 275 35.12 -16.59 12.05
N LYS A 276 34.72 -15.49 11.40
CA LYS A 276 34.15 -14.29 12.03
C LYS A 276 32.64 -14.25 11.81
N LEU A 277 31.93 -13.83 12.85
CA LEU A 277 30.50 -13.57 12.80
C LEU A 277 30.25 -12.10 12.47
N ILE A 278 29.54 -11.83 11.39
CA ILE A 278 29.24 -10.48 10.90
C ILE A 278 27.74 -10.27 10.95
N ASP A 279 27.31 -9.23 11.66
CA ASP A 279 25.92 -8.78 11.62
C ASP A 279 25.57 -8.25 10.22
N VAL A 280 24.60 -8.90 9.59
CA VAL A 280 24.11 -8.55 8.26
C VAL A 280 22.61 -8.27 8.27
N TYR A 281 22.15 -7.50 7.29
CA TYR A 281 20.75 -7.27 7.00
C TYR A 281 20.48 -7.76 5.57
N LEU A 282 19.55 -8.69 5.44
CA LEU A 282 19.17 -9.25 4.16
C LEU A 282 17.93 -8.55 3.62
N PHE A 283 17.93 -8.31 2.32
CA PHE A 283 16.77 -7.80 1.56
C PHE A 283 16.47 -8.77 0.42
N LEU A 284 15.34 -9.47 0.51
CA LEU A 284 14.83 -10.36 -0.51
C LEU A 284 13.88 -9.58 -1.42
N PHE A 285 14.28 -9.37 -2.66
CA PHE A 285 13.43 -8.82 -3.71
C PHE A 285 12.76 -9.95 -4.51
N ASP A 286 11.85 -9.58 -5.40
CA ASP A 286 11.21 -10.47 -6.38
C ASP A 286 12.17 -11.25 -7.29
N GLU A 287 13.36 -10.71 -7.55
CA GLU A 287 14.30 -11.32 -8.51
C GLU A 287 15.68 -11.65 -7.96
N PHE A 288 16.06 -11.03 -6.85
CA PHE A 288 17.38 -11.22 -6.27
C PHE A 288 17.37 -11.08 -4.75
N LEU A 289 18.41 -11.59 -4.12
CA LEU A 289 18.69 -11.42 -2.70
C LEU A 289 19.92 -10.53 -2.52
N LEU A 290 19.82 -9.55 -1.63
CA LEU A 290 20.91 -8.65 -1.27
C LEU A 290 21.38 -8.90 0.17
N ILE A 291 22.69 -9.08 0.35
CA ILE A 291 23.32 -9.24 1.66
C ILE A 291 24.08 -7.94 1.97
N THR A 292 23.70 -7.27 3.05
CA THR A 292 24.27 -5.97 3.43
C THR A 292 24.81 -5.98 4.85
N LYS A 293 25.82 -5.15 5.11
CA LYS A 293 26.34 -4.85 6.44
C LYS A 293 25.76 -3.54 6.92
N ILE A 294 25.25 -3.53 8.15
CA ILE A 294 24.69 -2.32 8.77
C ILE A 294 25.83 -1.48 9.31
N LYS A 295 25.91 -0.22 8.89
CA LYS A 295 26.79 0.80 9.48
C LYS A 295 25.94 1.85 10.18
N ARG A 296 25.95 1.84 11.51
CA ARG A 296 25.25 2.86 12.32
C ARG A 296 26.07 4.13 12.38
N ASN A 297 25.42 5.28 12.17
CA ASN A 297 26.04 6.57 12.42
C ASN A 297 26.10 6.82 13.94
N LYS A 298 27.26 7.21 14.48
CA LYS A 298 27.56 7.27 15.93
C LYS A 298 26.71 8.26 16.75
N LYS A 299 25.71 8.95 16.17
CA LYS A 299 25.00 10.06 16.82
C LYS A 299 23.63 9.73 17.42
N VAL A 300 23.05 8.55 17.19
CA VAL A 300 21.74 8.20 17.76
C VAL A 300 21.85 6.85 18.46
N CYS A 301 21.73 6.86 19.78
CA CYS A 301 21.82 5.67 20.63
C CYS A 301 20.52 5.53 21.41
N HIS A 302 19.64 4.62 20.98
CA HIS A 302 18.72 3.94 21.88
C HIS A 302 18.79 2.43 21.61
N SER A 303 18.96 1.70 22.70
CA SER A 303 19.22 0.27 22.75
C SER A 303 17.94 -0.55 22.58
N SER A 304 17.85 -1.32 21.50
CA SER A 304 16.96 -2.50 21.42
C SER A 304 17.42 -3.43 20.30
N ALA A 305 17.42 -4.73 20.58
CA ALA A 305 18.01 -5.77 19.74
C ALA A 305 17.12 -6.24 18.56
N ASN A 306 15.99 -5.58 18.32
CA ASN A 306 15.08 -5.87 17.20
C ASN A 306 14.48 -4.55 16.69
N LEU A 307 15.26 -3.77 15.94
CA LEU A 307 14.78 -2.55 15.31
C LEU A 307 14.21 -2.90 13.93
N GLU A 308 12.95 -2.54 13.68
CA GLU A 308 12.31 -2.64 12.37
C GLU A 308 13.05 -1.76 11.35
N LEU A 309 13.03 -2.15 10.07
CA LEU A 309 13.73 -1.43 8.99
C LEU A 309 13.42 0.08 8.98
N ASP A 310 12.14 0.41 9.22
CA ASP A 310 11.65 1.78 9.24
C ASP A 310 12.31 2.63 10.34
N GLN A 311 12.69 2.02 11.46
CA GLN A 311 13.41 2.71 12.53
C GLN A 311 14.89 2.86 12.20
N LEU A 312 15.52 1.83 11.61
CA LEU A 312 16.91 1.91 11.17
C LEU A 312 17.12 2.99 10.09
N LEU A 313 16.18 3.12 9.16
CA LEU A 313 16.20 4.17 8.13
C LEU A 313 16.00 5.56 8.74
N LYS A 314 15.07 5.71 9.71
CA LYS A 314 14.88 6.97 10.46
C LYS A 314 16.11 7.38 11.26
N ASP A 315 16.85 6.42 11.81
CA ASP A 315 18.11 6.64 12.54
C ASP A 315 19.30 6.98 11.62
N GLY A 316 19.09 7.04 10.30
CA GLY A 316 20.13 7.36 9.33
C GLY A 316 21.17 6.25 9.19
N CYS A 317 20.78 4.99 9.41
CA CYS A 317 21.66 3.85 9.17
C CYS A 317 21.93 3.68 7.67
N VAL A 318 23.17 3.30 7.34
CA VAL A 318 23.59 3.03 5.97
C VAL A 318 23.83 1.53 5.81
N PHE A 319 23.38 0.97 4.69
CA PHE A 319 23.50 -0.45 4.38
C PHE A 319 24.56 -0.64 3.30
N THR A 320 25.72 -1.19 3.66
CA THR A 320 26.81 -1.44 2.71
C THR A 320 26.67 -2.83 2.12
N VAL A 321 26.55 -2.93 0.79
CA VAL A 321 26.41 -4.22 0.09
C VAL A 321 27.69 -5.04 0.19
N LEU A 322 27.60 -6.25 0.72
CA LEU A 322 28.73 -7.17 0.90
C LEU A 322 28.96 -8.04 -0.34
N ASP A 323 27.87 -8.63 -0.84
CA ASP A 323 27.68 -9.58 -1.96
C ASP A 323 27.25 -8.97 -3.32
N GLN A 324 27.62 -9.47 -4.51
CA GLN A 324 26.82 -9.18 -5.70
C GLN A 324 25.39 -9.69 -5.44
N PRO A 325 24.34 -9.07 -6.01
CA PRO A 325 22.98 -9.60 -5.88
C PRO A 325 22.94 -11.06 -6.29
N VAL A 326 22.44 -11.91 -5.40
CA VAL A 326 22.26 -13.32 -5.71
C VAL A 326 20.93 -13.43 -6.44
N SER A 327 20.99 -13.64 -7.74
CA SER A 327 19.79 -13.82 -8.57
C SER A 327 19.02 -15.06 -8.14
N LEU A 328 17.69 -14.96 -7.98
CA LEU A 328 16.88 -16.06 -7.42
C LEU A 328 16.79 -17.27 -8.36
N ASP A 329 16.92 -17.08 -9.68
CA ASP A 329 17.01 -18.16 -10.68
C ASP A 329 18.26 -19.05 -10.49
N ARG A 330 19.26 -18.56 -9.74
CA ARG A 330 20.55 -19.24 -9.52
C ARG A 330 20.90 -19.41 -8.05
N LEU A 331 19.91 -19.21 -7.18
CA LEU A 331 20.05 -19.38 -5.75
C LEU A 331 19.70 -20.82 -5.39
N GLN A 332 20.63 -21.54 -4.77
CA GLN A 332 20.33 -22.82 -4.12
C GLN A 332 20.37 -22.68 -2.60
N LEU A 333 19.28 -23.08 -1.96
CA LEU A 333 19.13 -23.03 -0.51
C LEU A 333 19.40 -24.43 0.08
N ARG A 334 20.20 -24.49 1.15
CA ARG A 334 20.43 -25.73 1.92
C ARG A 334 20.19 -25.52 3.40
N ASN A 335 19.34 -26.35 3.97
CA ASN A 335 19.14 -26.41 5.41
C ASN A 335 20.35 -27.07 6.10
N ILE A 336 20.76 -26.55 7.26
CA ILE A 336 21.68 -27.25 8.15
C ILE A 336 20.85 -27.91 9.25
N ASP A 337 20.85 -29.24 9.28
CA ASP A 337 20.12 -30.01 10.28
C ASP A 337 20.70 -29.81 11.68
N GLN A 338 19.87 -30.06 12.70
CA GLN A 338 20.19 -29.77 14.10
C GLN A 338 21.47 -30.48 14.59
N LEU A 339 21.77 -31.68 14.06
CA LEU A 339 22.99 -32.45 14.35
C LEU A 339 24.25 -31.80 13.77
N ASN A 340 24.15 -31.27 12.55
CA ASN A 340 25.26 -30.58 11.89
C ASN A 340 25.47 -29.18 12.50
N ALA A 341 24.38 -28.53 12.91
CA ALA A 341 24.38 -27.26 13.61
C ALA A 341 25.06 -27.35 14.98
N SER A 342 24.76 -28.39 15.77
CA SER A 342 25.39 -28.61 17.09
C SER A 342 26.87 -28.97 16.97
N THR A 343 27.24 -29.79 15.98
CA THR A 343 28.64 -30.18 15.74
C THR A 343 29.50 -29.01 15.25
N SER A 344 28.91 -28.10 14.46
CA SER A 344 29.63 -26.95 13.89
C SER A 344 29.55 -25.67 14.76
N GLY A 345 28.81 -25.70 15.87
CA GLY A 345 28.59 -24.52 16.72
C GLY A 345 27.77 -23.41 16.06
N LEU A 346 26.94 -23.74 15.07
CA LEU A 346 26.17 -22.80 14.25
C LEU A 346 24.66 -23.08 14.41
N PRO A 347 24.03 -22.62 15.51
CA PRO A 347 22.62 -22.89 15.76
C PRO A 347 21.73 -22.10 14.80
N HIS A 348 20.62 -22.70 14.36
CA HIS A 348 19.62 -22.04 13.50
C HIS A 348 20.19 -21.48 12.19
N SER A 349 21.18 -22.18 11.61
CA SER A 349 21.84 -21.75 10.38
C SER A 349 21.30 -22.46 9.13
N PHE A 350 21.47 -21.79 8.00
CA PHE A 350 21.20 -22.29 6.65
C PHE A 350 22.24 -21.73 5.67
N ILE A 351 22.37 -22.36 4.50
CA ILE A 351 23.37 -22.01 3.50
C ILE A 351 22.68 -21.50 2.23
N ILE A 352 23.15 -20.37 1.73
CA ILE A 352 22.81 -19.86 0.40
C ILE A 352 24.00 -20.09 -0.51
N MET A 353 23.79 -20.85 -1.59
CA MET A 353 24.78 -21.04 -2.64
C MET A 353 24.37 -20.25 -3.87
N HIS A 354 25.27 -19.43 -4.38
CA HIS A 354 25.11 -18.69 -5.62
C HIS A 354 25.81 -19.43 -6.74
N GLN A 355 25.06 -19.82 -7.76
CA GLN A 355 25.60 -20.47 -8.95
C GLN A 355 25.72 -19.48 -10.11
N ASN A 356 26.73 -19.68 -10.95
CA ASN A 356 26.77 -19.01 -12.24
C ASN A 356 25.86 -19.71 -13.26
N ARG A 357 25.76 -19.15 -14.48
CA ARG A 357 24.99 -19.75 -15.59
C ARG A 357 25.40 -21.19 -15.92
N TYR A 358 26.64 -21.58 -15.60
CA TYR A 358 27.18 -22.93 -15.84
C TYR A 358 27.02 -23.86 -14.65
N GLN A 359 26.14 -23.53 -13.68
CA GLN A 359 25.87 -24.33 -12.49
C GLN A 359 27.07 -24.52 -11.56
N GLN A 360 28.12 -23.70 -11.72
CA GLN A 360 29.26 -23.70 -10.80
C GLN A 360 28.97 -22.80 -9.61
N CYS A 361 29.27 -23.28 -8.41
CA CYS A 361 29.15 -22.50 -7.18
C CYS A 361 30.22 -21.40 -7.17
N ILE A 362 29.78 -20.15 -7.26
CA ILE A 362 30.65 -18.96 -7.24
C ILE A 362 30.65 -18.25 -5.88
N GLY A 363 29.72 -18.60 -4.99
CA GLY A 363 29.66 -18.08 -3.62
C GLY A 363 28.82 -18.97 -2.72
N ALA A 364 29.23 -19.09 -1.45
CA ALA A 364 28.50 -19.82 -0.41
C ALA A 364 28.44 -18.96 0.86
N PHE A 365 27.22 -18.68 1.33
CA PHE A 365 26.96 -17.82 2.48
C PHE A 365 26.28 -18.63 3.58
N ILE A 366 26.92 -18.73 4.74
CA ILE A 366 26.38 -19.40 5.92
C ILE A 366 25.71 -18.35 6.80
N LEU A 367 24.38 -18.40 6.87
CA LEU A 367 23.57 -17.42 7.58
C LEU A 367 22.94 -18.06 8.81
N GLN A 368 22.98 -17.34 9.92
CA GLN A 368 22.43 -17.73 11.20
C GLN A 368 21.27 -16.82 11.58
N ALA A 369 20.11 -17.42 11.86
CA ALA A 369 18.92 -16.72 12.32
C ALA A 369 18.88 -16.60 13.85
N ALA A 370 18.10 -15.64 14.35
CA ALA A 370 17.90 -15.45 15.78
C ALA A 370 17.15 -16.62 16.46
N SER A 371 16.32 -17.33 15.69
CA SER A 371 15.53 -18.47 16.16
C SER A 371 15.27 -19.47 15.03
N GLU A 372 14.91 -20.71 15.39
CA GLU A 372 14.49 -21.72 14.43
C GLU A 372 13.23 -21.32 13.65
N SER A 373 12.32 -20.58 14.29
CA SER A 373 11.14 -20.03 13.60
C SER A 373 11.53 -19.00 12.53
N SER A 374 12.46 -18.09 12.85
CA SER A 374 12.98 -17.10 11.90
C SER A 374 13.70 -17.76 10.73
N LYS A 375 14.50 -18.80 10.99
CA LYS A 375 15.12 -19.64 9.95
C LYS A 375 14.08 -20.23 9.00
N ARG A 376 13.03 -20.87 9.53
CA ARG A 376 11.97 -21.47 8.69
C ARG A 376 11.24 -20.43 7.85
N VAL A 377 10.96 -19.24 8.42
CA VAL A 377 10.35 -18.13 7.68
C VAL A 377 11.25 -17.69 6.52
N TRP A 378 12.54 -17.46 6.78
CA TRP A 378 13.49 -17.10 5.73
C TRP A 378 13.55 -18.13 4.60
N MET A 379 13.69 -19.41 4.95
CA MET A 379 13.77 -20.47 3.95
C MET A 379 12.49 -20.54 3.11
N SER A 380 11.32 -20.53 3.76
CA SER A 380 10.03 -20.57 3.08
C SER A 380 9.79 -19.34 2.17
N LYS A 381 10.21 -18.14 2.61
CA LYS A 381 10.09 -16.92 1.82
C LYS A 381 10.99 -16.93 0.59
N ILE A 382 12.24 -17.39 0.74
CA ILE A 382 13.18 -17.53 -0.38
C ILE A 382 12.65 -18.57 -1.38
N GLU A 383 12.24 -19.75 -0.93
CA GLU A 383 11.68 -20.80 -1.79
C GLU A 383 10.40 -20.34 -2.52
N GLY A 384 9.53 -19.62 -1.81
CA GLY A 384 8.32 -19.04 -2.39
C GLY A 384 8.64 -17.99 -3.47
N ALA A 385 9.63 -17.13 -3.23
CA ALA A 385 10.08 -16.13 -4.20
C ALA A 385 10.69 -16.79 -5.46
N VAL A 386 11.58 -17.77 -5.28
CA VAL A 386 12.17 -18.56 -6.38
C VAL A 386 11.09 -19.24 -7.21
N THR A 387 10.13 -19.89 -6.55
CA THR A 387 9.01 -20.57 -7.24
C THR A 387 8.15 -19.59 -8.04
N THR A 388 7.90 -18.40 -7.49
CA THR A 388 7.12 -17.35 -8.15
C THR A 388 7.86 -16.81 -9.38
N LEU A 389 9.17 -16.57 -9.26
CA LEU A 389 10.00 -16.14 -10.38
C LEU A 389 10.02 -17.16 -11.51
N LEU A 390 10.23 -18.44 -11.20
CA LEU A 390 10.24 -19.52 -12.20
C LEU A 390 8.91 -19.66 -12.93
N LYS A 391 7.78 -19.47 -12.22
CA LYS A 391 6.45 -19.44 -12.84
C LYS A 391 6.32 -18.26 -13.82
N LEU A 392 6.83 -17.09 -13.45
CA LEU A 392 6.78 -15.91 -14.31
C LEU A 392 7.66 -16.07 -15.57
N ASP A 393 8.86 -16.62 -15.43
CA ASP A 393 9.77 -16.88 -16.55
C ASP A 393 9.24 -17.96 -17.50
N SER A 394 8.47 -18.93 -16.99
CA SER A 394 7.78 -19.92 -17.83
C SER A 394 6.68 -19.30 -18.72
N GLN A 395 6.14 -18.14 -18.32
CA GLN A 395 5.11 -17.41 -19.06
C GLN A 395 5.69 -16.33 -19.97
N GLN A 396 6.88 -15.79 -19.66
CA GLN A 396 7.61 -14.82 -20.50
C GLN A 396 9.13 -15.05 -20.39
N PRO A 397 9.79 -15.68 -21.39
CA PRO A 397 11.23 -15.89 -21.35
C PRO A 397 11.97 -14.55 -21.46
N ARG A 398 12.73 -14.20 -20.43
CA ARG A 398 13.53 -12.98 -20.38
C ARG A 398 14.82 -13.14 -21.18
N VAL A 399 14.81 -12.69 -22.43
CA VAL A 399 16.05 -12.39 -23.15
C VAL A 399 16.01 -10.95 -23.63
N LYS A 400 16.69 -10.06 -22.90
CA LYS A 400 17.28 -8.85 -23.48
C LYS A 400 18.75 -8.82 -23.08
N SER A 401 19.57 -9.48 -23.88
CA SER A 401 21.01 -9.27 -23.87
C SER A 401 21.26 -7.83 -24.32
N SER A 402 21.66 -6.94 -23.42
CA SER A 402 22.21 -5.65 -23.83
C SER A 402 23.56 -5.89 -24.50
N SER A 403 23.57 -5.82 -25.84
CA SER A 403 24.80 -5.76 -26.63
C SER A 403 25.51 -4.44 -26.36
N LEU A 404 26.55 -4.46 -25.53
CA LEU A 404 27.45 -3.33 -25.32
C LEU A 404 28.90 -3.83 -25.43
N TRP A 405 29.37 -3.97 -26.67
CA TRP A 405 30.79 -3.79 -26.94
C TRP A 405 31.03 -2.28 -26.94
N LEU A 406 31.62 -1.76 -25.86
CA LEU A 406 32.17 -0.41 -25.83
C LEU A 406 33.63 -0.52 -26.27
N GLU A 407 33.87 -0.37 -27.57
CA GLU A 407 35.22 -0.18 -28.08
C GLU A 407 35.81 1.09 -27.45
N SER A 408 37.00 0.92 -26.87
CA SER A 408 37.79 2.03 -26.35
C SER A 408 38.39 2.77 -27.54
N SER A 409 37.81 3.91 -27.91
CA SER A 409 38.43 4.80 -28.89
C SER A 409 39.71 5.39 -28.31
N GLN A 410 40.84 5.03 -28.93
CA GLN A 410 42.11 5.79 -28.92
C GLN A 410 41.79 7.23 -29.42
N ILE A 411 42.41 8.34 -28.99
CA ILE A 411 43.70 8.70 -28.40
C ILE A 411 43.45 9.85 -27.43
#